data_AF-A0A0D7A1M6-F1
#
_entry.id   AF-A0A0D7A1M6-F1
#
_cell.length_a   1.000
_cell.length_b   1.000
_cell.length_c   1.000
_cell.angle_alpha   90.00
_cell.angle_beta   90.00
_cell.angle_gamma   90.00
#
_symmetry.space_group_name_H-M   'P 1'
#
loop_
_entity.id
_entity.type
_entity.pdbx_description
1 polymer ?
#
loop_
_entity_poly.entity_id
_entity_poly.type
_entity_poly.pdbx_seq_one_letter_code
_entity_poly.pdbx_strand_id
1 'polypeptide(L)'
;MARGTGKFKQKRGGGRNFSRNMVLDENGTAVSTDQRWRDKKEEEEEDSEDDSEEEESQEEEESEEEGAEGTSQQELSRAERKEQKKKQAAAKADADEPEEDEDLINPNHVTRKMNISDLNSPRQLTRREREAKEKKEAKEHYMKLHIAGKTDEAKADLARLAKIRAEREAAAAKRKAEADARQAESNAKKAAAKAGRRI
;
A
#
# COMPACT_ATOMS: atom_id res chain seq x y z
N MET A 1 -18.95 -24.31 -61.48
CA MET A 1 -18.33 -23.00 -61.16
C MET A 1 -17.32 -23.19 -60.03
N ALA A 2 -16.04 -23.36 -60.38
CA ALA A 2 -14.94 -23.38 -59.42
C ALA A 2 -14.65 -21.94 -59.00
N ARG A 3 -14.96 -21.57 -57.75
CA ARG A 3 -14.63 -20.25 -57.21
C ARG A 3 -13.15 -20.25 -56.83
N GLY A 4 -12.39 -19.34 -57.44
CA GLY A 4 -10.94 -19.29 -57.38
C GLY A 4 -10.39 -19.22 -55.96
N THR A 5 -9.36 -20.03 -55.71
CA THR A 5 -8.47 -19.87 -54.57
C THR A 5 -7.68 -18.57 -54.80
N GLY A 6 -8.13 -17.49 -54.16
CA GLY A 6 -7.42 -16.21 -54.15
C GLY A 6 -5.97 -16.38 -53.68
N LYS A 7 -5.09 -15.47 -54.10
CA LYS A 7 -3.63 -15.40 -53.84
C LYS A 7 -3.19 -15.46 -52.36
N PHE A 8 -4.10 -15.68 -51.42
CA PHE A 8 -3.83 -15.76 -50.00
C PHE A 8 -3.99 -17.21 -49.53
N LYS A 9 -2.85 -17.87 -49.30
CA LYS A 9 -2.85 -19.15 -48.56
C LYS A 9 -3.36 -18.87 -47.15
N GLN A 10 -4.52 -19.40 -46.77
CA GLN A 10 -4.94 -19.42 -45.37
C GLN A 10 -3.87 -20.17 -44.56
N LYS A 11 -3.01 -19.44 -43.85
CA LYS A 11 -2.00 -20.02 -42.96
C LYS A 11 -2.73 -20.61 -41.76
N ARG A 12 -3.03 -21.90 -41.81
CA ARG A 12 -3.54 -22.65 -40.65
C ARG A 12 -2.40 -22.78 -39.65
N GLY A 13 -2.48 -22.04 -38.54
CA GLY A 13 -1.68 -22.25 -37.33
C GLY A 13 -0.17 -22.11 -37.50
N GLY A 14 0.36 -20.90 -37.34
CA GLY A 14 1.77 -20.75 -36.99
C GLY A 14 2.02 -21.38 -35.62
N GLY A 15 3.07 -22.21 -35.52
CA GLY A 15 3.43 -22.85 -34.24
C GLY A 15 3.73 -21.82 -33.15
N ARG A 16 3.41 -22.15 -31.90
CA ARG A 16 3.77 -21.33 -30.74
C ARG A 16 5.28 -21.34 -30.56
N ASN A 17 5.91 -20.17 -30.65
CA ASN A 17 7.33 -20.00 -30.36
C ASN A 17 7.47 -19.71 -28.86
N PHE A 18 7.87 -20.72 -28.08
CA PHE A 18 8.30 -20.50 -26.71
C PHE A 18 9.77 -20.08 -26.69
N SER A 19 10.14 -19.18 -25.78
CA SER A 19 11.55 -18.89 -25.49
C SER A 19 12.22 -20.17 -25.01
N ARG A 20 13.28 -20.58 -25.72
CA ARG A 20 13.95 -21.87 -25.49
C ARG A 20 14.95 -21.83 -24.32
N ASN A 21 15.32 -20.64 -23.85
CA ASN A 21 16.37 -20.45 -22.86
C ASN A 21 15.84 -19.66 -21.64
N MET A 22 15.00 -20.32 -20.84
CA MET A 22 14.52 -19.80 -19.57
C MET A 22 15.16 -20.59 -18.43
N VAL A 23 15.68 -19.91 -17.42
CA VAL A 23 16.20 -20.50 -16.18
C VAL A 23 15.32 -20.05 -15.02
N LEU A 24 15.22 -20.88 -14.00
CA LEU A 24 14.48 -20.53 -12.78
C LEU A 24 15.41 -19.76 -11.84
N ASP A 25 14.98 -18.56 -11.46
CA ASP A 25 15.67 -17.76 -10.45
C ASP A 25 15.45 -18.31 -9.04
N GLU A 26 16.13 -17.72 -8.06
CA GLU A 26 16.03 -18.09 -6.64
C GLU A 26 14.58 -18.06 -6.10
N ASN A 27 13.76 -17.21 -6.69
CA ASN A 27 12.33 -17.08 -6.39
C ASN A 27 11.44 -18.07 -7.16
N GLY A 28 12.03 -19.00 -7.94
CA GLY A 28 11.30 -19.97 -8.76
C GLY A 28 10.59 -19.37 -9.97
N THR A 29 10.95 -18.14 -10.36
CA THR A 29 10.38 -17.45 -11.53
C THR A 29 11.23 -17.75 -12.76
N ALA A 30 10.58 -18.08 -13.89
CA ALA A 30 11.29 -18.35 -15.14
C ALA A 30 11.74 -17.04 -15.79
N VAL A 31 13.05 -16.82 -15.86
CA VAL A 31 13.67 -15.64 -16.45
C VAL A 31 14.54 -16.02 -17.65
N SER A 32 14.57 -15.13 -18.65
CA SER A 32 15.37 -15.32 -19.87
C SER A 32 16.86 -15.29 -19.54
N THR A 33 17.62 -16.22 -20.10
CA THR A 33 19.09 -16.20 -19.99
C THR A 33 19.75 -15.22 -20.97
N ASP A 34 18.98 -14.66 -21.91
CA ASP A 34 19.50 -13.69 -22.88
C ASP A 34 19.54 -12.29 -22.24
N GLN A 35 20.75 -11.76 -22.04
CA GLN A 35 20.99 -10.46 -21.39
C GLN A 35 20.12 -9.33 -21.96
N ARG A 36 19.85 -9.34 -23.28
CA ARG A 36 19.06 -8.27 -23.93
C ARG A 36 17.62 -8.19 -23.44
N TRP A 37 17.07 -9.31 -22.98
CA TRP A 37 15.70 -9.41 -22.49
C TRP A 37 15.64 -9.23 -20.97
N ARG A 38 16.76 -9.41 -20.28
CA ARG A 38 16.89 -9.17 -18.84
C ARG A 38 16.93 -7.68 -18.54
N ASP A 39 17.79 -6.96 -19.25
CA ASP A 39 18.00 -5.50 -19.10
C ASP A 39 16.70 -4.71 -19.32
N LYS A 40 15.96 -5.04 -20.39
CA LYS A 40 14.66 -4.41 -20.69
C LYS A 40 13.60 -4.65 -19.59
N LYS A 41 13.63 -5.81 -18.92
CA LYS A 41 12.67 -6.11 -17.84
C LYS A 41 13.02 -5.39 -16.55
N GLU A 42 14.32 -5.20 -16.27
CA GLU A 42 14.79 -4.43 -15.12
C GLU A 42 14.38 -2.94 -15.27
N GLU A 43 14.47 -2.36 -16.47
CA GLU A 43 14.01 -0.97 -16.72
C GLU A 43 12.48 -0.79 -16.57
N GLU A 44 11.66 -1.77 -16.98
CA GLU A 44 10.19 -1.71 -16.84
C GLU A 44 9.71 -1.88 -15.38
N GLU A 45 10.45 -2.59 -14.52
CA GLU A 45 10.10 -2.71 -13.10
C GLU A 45 10.48 -1.45 -12.30
N GLU A 46 11.56 -0.75 -12.67
CA GLU A 46 11.95 0.53 -12.04
C GLU A 46 10.97 1.67 -12.38
N ASP A 47 10.42 1.70 -13.60
CA ASP A 47 9.40 2.68 -14.05
C ASP A 47 8.03 2.46 -13.35
N SER A 48 7.70 1.21 -13.00
CA SER A 48 6.44 0.86 -12.33
C SER A 48 6.40 1.24 -10.84
N GLU A 49 7.53 1.55 -10.21
CA GLU A 49 7.58 1.95 -8.79
C GLU A 49 7.42 3.47 -8.57
N ASP A 50 7.43 4.29 -9.64
CA ASP A 50 7.30 5.75 -9.58
C ASP A 50 5.84 6.25 -9.80
N ASP A 51 4.99 5.48 -10.49
CA ASP A 51 3.63 5.90 -10.90
C ASP A 51 2.51 5.51 -9.91
N SER A 52 2.78 5.53 -8.59
CA SER A 52 1.80 5.16 -7.55
C SER A 52 1.76 6.13 -6.37
N GLU A 53 1.79 7.44 -6.64
CA GLU A 53 1.58 8.49 -5.63
C GLU A 53 0.64 9.64 -6.07
N GLU A 54 -0.36 9.39 -6.94
CA GLU A 54 -1.35 10.42 -7.24
C GLU A 54 -2.76 9.82 -7.46
N GLU A 55 -3.57 9.75 -6.40
CA GLU A 55 -5.02 9.91 -6.45
C GLU A 55 -5.59 9.97 -5.02
N GLU A 56 -6.71 10.68 -4.90
CA GLU A 56 -7.61 10.79 -3.75
C GLU A 56 -7.43 12.03 -2.84
N SER A 57 -7.94 13.17 -3.33
CA SER A 57 -8.55 14.17 -2.46
C SER A 57 -9.68 14.90 -3.20
N GLN A 58 -10.89 14.40 -3.03
CA GLN A 58 -12.14 15.07 -3.41
C GLN A 58 -13.22 14.69 -2.39
N GLU A 59 -14.20 15.58 -2.21
CA GLU A 59 -15.25 15.67 -1.17
C GLU A 59 -14.89 16.60 0.00
N GLU A 60 -15.73 17.52 0.49
CA GLU A 60 -16.93 18.26 0.06
C GLU A 60 -17.04 19.41 1.09
N GLU A 61 -17.57 20.57 0.73
CA GLU A 61 -18.62 21.21 1.55
C GLU A 61 -19.32 22.33 0.79
N GLU A 62 -20.60 22.07 0.56
CA GLU A 62 -21.66 22.95 0.08
C GLU A 62 -22.21 23.74 1.28
N SER A 63 -22.23 25.07 1.19
CA SER A 63 -22.93 25.91 2.15
C SER A 63 -23.76 26.94 1.38
N GLU A 64 -25.05 26.65 1.32
CA GLU A 64 -26.11 27.61 1.01
C GLU A 64 -26.23 28.62 2.17
N GLU A 65 -26.22 29.92 1.88
CA GLU A 65 -27.11 30.85 2.57
C GLU A 65 -27.45 32.03 1.66
N GLU A 66 -28.67 31.98 1.10
CA GLU A 66 -29.39 33.12 0.55
C GLU A 66 -29.83 34.04 1.70
N GLY A 67 -29.49 35.32 1.60
CA GLY A 67 -29.85 36.32 2.60
C GLY A 67 -29.79 37.74 2.04
N ALA A 68 -30.60 38.01 1.03
CA ALA A 68 -30.90 39.37 0.60
C ALA A 68 -31.72 40.07 1.69
N GLU A 69 -31.23 41.17 2.27
CA GLU A 69 -32.11 42.24 2.73
C GLU A 69 -31.39 43.58 2.84
N GLY A 70 -31.96 44.57 2.16
CA GLY A 70 -31.42 45.90 2.00
C GLY A 70 -31.40 46.68 3.29
N THR A 71 -30.21 47.10 3.71
CA THR A 71 -30.10 48.20 4.67
C THR A 71 -30.37 49.50 3.95
N SER A 72 -31.60 49.98 4.09
CA SER A 72 -32.03 51.34 3.82
C SER A 72 -30.94 52.33 4.23
N GLN A 73 -30.34 53.01 3.25
CA GLN A 73 -29.53 54.19 3.48
C GLN A 73 -30.46 55.26 4.05
N GLN A 74 -30.53 55.37 5.39
CA GLN A 74 -30.90 56.64 6.00
C GLN A 74 -29.88 57.66 5.51
N GLU A 75 -30.33 58.60 4.68
CA GLU A 75 -29.57 59.77 4.27
C GLU A 75 -29.29 60.64 5.50
N LEU A 76 -28.34 60.22 6.33
CA LEU A 76 -27.79 61.04 7.39
C LEU A 76 -26.91 62.11 6.76
N SER A 77 -27.09 63.34 7.24
CA SER A 77 -26.34 64.47 6.76
C SER A 77 -24.83 64.23 6.97
N ARG A 78 -23.98 64.84 6.13
CA ARG A 78 -22.51 64.72 6.22
C ARG A 78 -21.96 65.10 7.61
N ALA A 79 -22.72 65.90 8.37
CA ALA A 79 -22.40 66.29 9.74
C ALA A 79 -22.59 65.13 10.73
N GLU A 80 -23.73 64.44 10.68
CA GLU A 80 -24.03 63.31 11.56
C GLU A 80 -23.07 62.13 11.33
N ARG A 81 -22.67 61.88 10.07
CA ARG A 81 -21.67 60.84 9.75
C ARG A 81 -20.29 61.15 10.35
N LYS A 82 -19.91 62.43 10.44
CA LYS A 82 -18.65 62.84 11.07
C LYS A 82 -18.71 62.69 12.59
N GLU A 83 -19.84 63.01 13.20
CA GLU A 83 -20.01 62.86 14.65
C GLU A 83 -20.05 61.38 15.08
N GLN A 84 -20.73 60.52 14.32
CA GLN A 84 -20.70 59.08 14.57
C GLN A 84 -19.29 58.49 14.41
N LYS A 85 -18.55 58.90 13.37
CA LYS A 85 -17.15 58.47 13.19
C LYS A 85 -16.24 58.97 14.32
N LYS A 86 -16.47 60.20 14.82
CA LYS A 86 -15.72 60.75 15.96
C LYS A 86 -16.05 60.02 17.26
N LYS A 87 -17.31 59.65 17.48
CA LYS A 87 -17.75 58.86 18.64
C LYS A 87 -17.21 57.42 18.58
N GLN A 88 -17.19 56.77 17.42
CA GLN A 88 -16.54 55.46 17.25
C GLN A 88 -15.03 55.52 17.46
N ALA A 89 -14.35 56.57 16.97
CA ALA A 89 -12.92 56.74 17.17
C ALA A 89 -12.57 57.00 18.64
N ALA A 90 -13.43 57.71 19.38
CA ALA A 90 -13.27 57.90 20.83
C ALA A 90 -13.52 56.59 21.60
N ALA A 91 -14.54 55.80 21.21
CA ALA A 91 -14.82 54.51 21.83
C ALA A 91 -13.70 53.47 21.59
N LYS A 92 -13.01 53.52 20.44
CA LYS A 92 -11.83 52.66 20.17
C LYS A 92 -10.56 53.11 20.89
N ALA A 93 -10.49 54.36 21.35
CA ALA A 93 -9.32 54.89 22.06
C ALA A 93 -9.38 54.64 23.58
N ASP A 94 -10.58 54.45 24.13
CA ASP A 94 -10.80 54.12 25.56
C ASP A 94 -10.79 52.60 25.84
N ALA A 95 -10.71 51.76 24.80
CA ALA A 95 -10.64 50.30 24.87
C ALA A 95 -9.19 49.78 24.68
N ASP A 96 -8.18 50.56 25.08
CA ASP A 96 -6.78 50.13 25.13
C ASP A 96 -6.49 49.32 26.41
N GLU A 97 -7.44 48.47 26.80
CA GLU A 97 -7.15 47.22 27.51
C GLU A 97 -6.75 46.24 26.40
N PRO A 98 -5.54 45.66 26.42
CA PRO A 98 -5.14 44.73 25.38
C PRO A 98 -5.92 43.42 25.54
N GLU A 99 -7.17 43.39 25.07
CA GLU A 99 -7.71 42.17 24.51
C GLU A 99 -6.79 41.84 23.33
N GLU A 100 -5.94 40.84 23.53
CA GLU A 100 -5.10 40.25 22.50
C GLU A 100 -6.04 39.63 21.44
N ASP A 101 -6.58 40.48 20.55
CA ASP A 101 -7.24 40.03 19.34
C ASP A 101 -6.23 39.16 18.58
N GLU A 102 -6.43 37.84 18.63
CA GLU A 102 -5.55 36.84 18.00
C GLU A 102 -5.33 37.13 16.50
N ASP A 103 -6.27 37.86 15.90
CA ASP A 103 -6.28 38.26 14.48
C ASP A 103 -5.47 39.54 14.18
N LEU A 104 -5.07 40.33 15.18
CA LEU A 104 -4.29 41.57 15.04
C LEU A 104 -2.81 41.40 15.43
N ILE A 105 -2.38 40.17 15.73
CA ILE A 105 -0.99 39.88 16.07
C ILE A 105 -0.12 40.07 14.83
N ASN A 106 0.80 41.03 14.90
CA ASN A 106 1.80 41.22 13.85
C ASN A 106 2.62 39.93 13.68
N PRO A 107 2.66 39.31 12.48
CA PRO A 107 3.35 38.04 12.26
C PRO A 107 4.88 38.11 12.48
N ASN A 108 5.46 39.32 12.52
CA ASN A 108 6.86 39.54 12.89
C ASN A 108 7.06 39.82 14.39
N HIS A 109 6.02 39.74 15.23
CA HIS A 109 6.15 39.93 16.66
C HIS A 109 6.72 38.67 17.33
N VAL A 110 7.92 38.80 17.91
CA VAL A 110 8.58 37.71 18.62
C VAL A 110 7.95 37.57 20.00
N THR A 111 7.02 36.62 20.16
CA THR A 111 6.27 36.36 21.40
C THR A 111 7.12 35.75 22.51
N ARG A 112 8.22 35.04 22.19
CA ARG A 112 9.18 34.51 23.17
C ARG A 112 10.63 34.68 22.71
N LYS A 113 11.47 35.21 23.60
CA LYS A 113 12.92 35.28 23.41
C LYS A 113 13.54 33.97 23.90
N MET A 114 14.00 33.11 22.98
CA MET A 114 14.64 31.84 23.29
C MET A 114 16.08 32.06 23.79
N ASN A 115 16.51 31.33 24.82
CA ASN A 115 17.89 31.38 25.33
C ASN A 115 18.77 30.33 24.63
N ILE A 116 20.08 30.51 24.68
CA ILE A 116 21.07 29.58 24.06
C ILE A 116 20.93 28.16 24.63
N SER A 117 20.52 28.02 25.89
CA SER A 117 20.26 26.74 26.55
C SER A 117 19.05 25.99 25.96
N ASP A 118 18.05 26.70 25.42
CA ASP A 118 16.83 26.11 24.86
C ASP A 118 17.08 25.49 23.46
N LEU A 119 18.15 25.92 22.78
CA LEU A 119 18.55 25.37 21.48
C LEU A 119 19.16 23.98 21.56
N ASN A 120 19.71 23.60 22.72
CA ASN A 120 20.30 22.27 22.96
C ASN A 120 19.29 21.24 23.46
N SER A 121 18.05 21.65 23.74
CA SER A 121 16.99 20.74 24.17
C SER A 121 16.40 20.02 22.95
N PRO A 122 16.16 18.70 23.01
CA PRO A 122 15.55 17.98 21.90
C PRO A 122 14.19 18.61 21.59
N ARG A 123 14.03 19.11 20.38
CA ARG A 123 12.77 19.70 19.92
C ARG A 123 11.69 18.63 20.06
N GLN A 124 10.64 18.96 20.80
CA GLN A 124 9.46 18.09 20.85
C GLN A 124 8.91 17.99 19.44
N LEU A 125 8.78 16.76 18.95
CA LEU A 125 8.26 16.49 17.61
C LEU A 125 6.95 17.23 17.41
N THR A 126 6.79 17.85 16.24
CA THR A 126 5.54 18.50 15.89
C THR A 126 4.41 17.48 15.93
N ARG A 127 3.16 17.92 16.15
CA ARG A 127 1.99 17.01 16.19
C ARG A 127 1.98 16.07 14.98
N ARG A 128 2.23 16.63 13.79
CA ARG A 128 2.35 15.91 12.52
C ARG A 128 3.46 14.85 12.54
N GLU A 129 4.62 15.17 13.11
CA GLU A 129 5.73 14.22 13.22
C GLU A 129 5.46 13.10 14.23
N ARG A 130 4.69 13.36 15.31
CA ARG A 130 4.29 12.30 16.26
C ARG A 130 3.33 11.32 15.61
N GLU A 131 2.27 11.84 15.00
CA GLU A 131 1.28 11.00 14.29
C GLU A 131 1.94 10.21 13.15
N ALA A 132 2.90 10.81 12.43
CA ALA A 132 3.66 10.09 11.40
C ALA A 132 4.55 8.97 11.97
N LYS A 133 5.16 9.15 13.15
CA LYS A 133 5.94 8.10 13.82
C LYS A 133 5.03 6.99 14.35
N GLU A 134 3.93 7.34 15.00
CA GLU A 134 2.95 6.36 15.47
C GLU A 134 2.37 5.53 14.32
N LYS A 135 2.08 6.16 13.17
CA LYS A 135 1.65 5.44 11.97
C LYS A 135 2.72 4.47 11.45
N LYS A 136 4.00 4.86 11.50
CA LYS A 136 5.12 3.97 11.13
C LYS A 136 5.27 2.82 12.12
N GLU A 137 5.25 3.11 13.41
CA GLU A 137 5.35 2.10 14.47
C GLU A 137 4.18 1.11 14.43
N ALA A 138 2.95 1.58 14.16
CA ALA A 138 1.79 0.71 14.00
C ALA A 138 1.92 -0.22 12.78
N LYS A 139 2.41 0.31 11.65
CA LYS A 139 2.71 -0.49 10.45
C LYS A 139 3.80 -1.53 10.75
N GLU A 140 4.91 -1.12 11.38
CA GLU A 140 6.00 -2.03 11.76
C GLU A 140 5.53 -3.11 12.73
N HIS A 141 4.68 -2.75 13.70
CA HIS A 141 4.09 -3.69 14.63
C HIS A 141 3.18 -4.69 13.91
N TYR A 142 2.33 -4.23 13.00
CA TYR A 142 1.50 -5.11 12.17
C TYR A 142 2.36 -6.06 11.35
N MET A 143 3.37 -5.54 10.64
CA MET A 143 4.29 -6.34 9.84
C MET A 143 5.03 -7.37 10.70
N LYS A 144 5.49 -6.97 11.89
CA LYS A 144 6.14 -7.88 12.85
C LYS A 144 5.20 -8.99 13.30
N LEU A 145 3.94 -8.68 13.60
CA LEU A 145 2.94 -9.69 13.95
C LEU A 145 2.60 -10.60 12.76
N HIS A 146 2.55 -10.06 11.55
CA HIS A 146 2.27 -10.80 10.34
C HIS A 146 3.39 -11.79 10.02
N ILE A 147 4.64 -11.33 10.06
CA ILE A 147 5.83 -12.19 9.91
C ILE A 147 5.87 -13.26 11.02
N ALA A 148 5.48 -12.91 12.25
CA ALA A 148 5.37 -13.87 13.34
C ALA A 148 4.20 -14.87 13.20
N GLY A 149 3.36 -14.74 12.17
CA GLY A 149 2.20 -15.62 11.94
C GLY A 149 1.04 -15.38 12.90
N LYS A 150 0.99 -14.22 13.56
CA LYS A 150 -0.02 -13.91 14.60
C LYS A 150 -1.23 -13.14 14.07
N THR A 151 -1.14 -12.53 12.90
CA THR A 151 -2.29 -11.95 12.20
C THR A 151 -3.20 -13.06 11.69
N ASP A 152 -4.50 -12.79 11.55
CA ASP A 152 -5.46 -13.82 11.14
C ASP A 152 -5.22 -14.28 9.69
N GLU A 153 -4.74 -13.37 8.84
CA GLU A 153 -4.28 -13.69 7.48
C GLU A 153 -3.12 -14.70 7.50
N ALA A 154 -2.07 -14.43 8.27
CA ALA A 154 -0.90 -15.30 8.34
C ALA A 154 -1.24 -16.65 8.99
N LYS A 155 -2.12 -16.67 10.01
CA LYS A 155 -2.64 -17.92 10.58
C LYS A 155 -3.41 -18.74 9.55
N ALA A 156 -4.23 -18.10 8.73
CA ALA A 156 -4.99 -18.78 7.68
C ALA A 156 -4.07 -19.39 6.63
N ASP A 157 -3.02 -18.67 6.21
CA ASP A 157 -2.05 -19.20 5.26
C ASP A 157 -1.22 -20.35 5.86
N LEU A 158 -0.74 -20.21 7.11
CA LEU A 158 -0.07 -21.30 7.81
C LEU A 158 -0.98 -22.53 7.97
N ALA A 159 -2.27 -22.35 8.24
CA ALA A 159 -3.25 -23.43 8.32
C ALA A 159 -3.46 -24.10 6.96
N ARG A 160 -3.49 -23.33 5.86
CA ARG A 160 -3.53 -23.87 4.49
C ARG A 160 -2.27 -24.70 4.20
N LEU A 161 -1.09 -24.18 4.51
CA LEU A 161 0.17 -24.89 4.33
C LEU A 161 0.25 -26.15 5.19
N ALA A 162 -0.26 -26.12 6.42
CA ALA A 162 -0.33 -27.28 7.30
C ALA A 162 -1.20 -28.41 6.71
N LYS A 163 -2.36 -28.07 6.12
CA LYS A 163 -3.20 -29.06 5.41
C LYS A 163 -2.45 -29.71 4.25
N ILE A 164 -1.76 -28.92 3.43
CA ILE A 164 -0.97 -29.44 2.30
C ILE A 164 0.16 -30.34 2.79
N ARG A 165 0.87 -29.96 3.87
CA ARG A 165 1.91 -30.80 4.47
C ARG A 165 1.32 -32.12 4.97
N ALA A 166 0.20 -32.09 5.68
CA ALA A 166 -0.48 -33.29 6.17
C ALA A 166 -0.94 -34.21 5.02
N GLU A 167 -1.49 -33.65 3.94
CA GLU A 167 -1.89 -34.42 2.75
C GLU A 167 -0.68 -35.07 2.06
N ARG A 168 0.43 -34.33 1.92
CA ARG A 168 1.68 -34.86 1.35
C ARG A 168 2.28 -35.96 2.22
N GLU A 169 2.31 -35.77 3.53
CA GLU A 169 2.80 -36.77 4.48
C GLU A 169 1.92 -38.02 4.47
N ALA A 170 0.60 -37.87 4.47
CA ALA A 170 -0.33 -38.99 4.36
C ALA A 170 -0.18 -39.74 3.02
N ALA A 171 -0.01 -39.02 1.90
CA ALA A 171 0.24 -39.63 0.60
C ALA A 171 1.61 -40.35 0.56
N ALA A 172 2.65 -39.77 1.15
CA ALA A 172 3.96 -40.39 1.26
C ALA A 172 3.93 -41.64 2.15
N ALA A 173 3.21 -41.59 3.28
CA ALA A 173 2.99 -42.73 4.16
C ALA A 173 2.22 -43.86 3.46
N LYS A 174 1.15 -43.53 2.71
CA LYS A 174 0.42 -44.51 1.88
C LYS A 174 1.31 -45.16 0.83
N ARG A 175 2.12 -44.38 0.11
CA ARG A 175 3.08 -44.91 -0.88
C ARG A 175 4.14 -45.79 -0.24
N LYS A 176 4.67 -45.43 0.93
CA LYS A 176 5.63 -46.24 1.67
C LYS A 176 5.00 -47.57 2.13
N ALA A 177 3.80 -47.52 2.73
CA ALA A 177 3.09 -48.72 3.16
C ALA A 177 2.76 -49.67 1.99
N GLU A 178 2.33 -49.14 0.84
CA GLU A 178 2.08 -49.94 -0.36
C GLU A 178 3.38 -50.55 -0.91
N ALA A 179 4.47 -49.78 -0.95
CA ALA A 179 5.77 -50.26 -1.38
C ALA A 179 6.29 -51.37 -0.45
N ASP A 180 6.20 -51.20 0.86
CA ASP A 180 6.63 -52.18 1.87
C ASP A 180 5.79 -53.46 1.80
N ALA A 181 4.47 -53.35 1.62
CA ALA A 181 3.59 -54.51 1.41
C ALA A 181 3.93 -55.26 0.13
N ARG A 182 4.14 -54.55 -0.98
CA ARG A 182 4.54 -55.14 -2.27
C ARG A 182 5.93 -55.79 -2.17
N GLN A 183 6.86 -55.19 -1.45
CA GLN A 183 8.18 -55.77 -1.20
C GLN A 183 8.07 -57.03 -0.35
N ALA A 184 7.30 -57.02 0.75
CA ALA A 184 7.06 -58.17 1.59
C ALA A 184 6.42 -59.33 0.82
N GLU A 185 5.41 -59.07 -0.02
CA GLU A 185 4.84 -60.08 -0.91
C GLU A 185 5.85 -60.63 -1.90
N SER A 186 6.66 -59.75 -2.52
CA SER A 186 7.68 -60.18 -3.49
C SER A 186 8.76 -61.04 -2.83
N ASN A 187 9.13 -60.72 -1.58
CA ASN A 187 10.10 -61.44 -0.79
C ASN A 187 9.52 -62.79 -0.33
N ALA A 188 8.26 -62.84 0.09
CA ALA A 188 7.55 -64.08 0.40
C ALA A 188 7.45 -65.00 -0.82
N LYS A 189 7.07 -64.46 -1.99
CA LYS A 189 7.02 -65.21 -3.27
C LYS A 189 8.40 -65.74 -3.65
N LYS A 190 9.46 -64.93 -3.54
CA LYS A 190 10.85 -65.36 -3.79
C LYS A 190 11.32 -66.43 -2.81
N ALA A 191 10.98 -66.30 -1.52
CA ALA A 191 11.33 -67.28 -0.48
C ALA A 191 10.63 -68.63 -0.73
N ALA A 192 9.34 -68.61 -1.07
CA ALA A 192 8.58 -69.81 -1.42
C ALA A 192 9.14 -70.49 -2.68
N ALA A 193 9.48 -69.71 -3.72
CA ALA A 193 10.11 -70.23 -4.94
C ALA A 193 11.50 -70.86 -4.67
N LYS A 194 12.31 -70.26 -3.77
CA LYS A 194 13.61 -70.82 -3.37
C LYS A 194 13.47 -72.09 -2.54
N ALA A 195 12.44 -72.20 -1.71
CA ALA A 195 12.13 -73.42 -0.96
C ALA A 195 11.66 -74.56 -1.89
N GLY A 196 10.82 -74.26 -2.88
CA GLY A 196 10.36 -75.25 -3.87
C GLY A 196 11.41 -75.70 -4.88
N ARG A 197 12.47 -74.91 -5.10
CA ARG A 197 13.59 -75.25 -6.01
C ARG A 197 14.69 -76.08 -5.35
N ARG A 198 14.60 -76.40 -4.05
CA ARG A 198 15.51 -77.31 -3.36
C ARG A 198 15.04 -78.77 -3.54
N ILE A 199 15.25 -79.32 -4.74
CA ILE A 199 15.25 -80.75 -5.08
C ILE A 199 16.37 -80.92 -6.12
#